data_AF-A0A350AG42-F1
#
_entry.id   AF-A0A350AG42-F1
#
_cell.length_a   1.000
_cell.length_b   1.000
_cell.length_c   1.000
_cell.angle_alpha   90.00
_cell.angle_beta   90.00
_cell.angle_gamma   90.00
#
_symmetry.space_group_name_H-M   'P 1'
#
loop_
_entity.id
_entity.type
_entity.pdbx_description
1 polymer ?
#
loop_
_entity_poly.entity_id
_entity_poly.type
_entity_poly.pdbx_seq_one_letter_code
_entity_poly.pdbx_strand_id
1 'polypeptide(L)'
;MLKRKTNGVARTAGRSPLLQAVTEKSVDRRSFLRGTGLAIGGLTALGMTGGTVTRAHAQAAVARAVDTVKSVCTHCSVGCTVIAEVDNGVWIGQEPGYDSPFNLGAHCAKGAAVREHAHGERRLKYPMKKEG
;
A
#
# COMPACT_ATOMS: atom_id res chain seq x y z
N MET A 1 -3.74 -23.58 19.81
CA MET A 1 -2.32 -23.92 20.05
C MET A 1 -1.93 -25.06 19.12
N LEU A 2 -1.10 -24.80 18.10
CA LEU A 2 -0.65 -25.82 17.14
C LEU A 2 0.87 -26.03 17.33
N LYS A 3 1.26 -27.19 17.85
CA LYS A 3 2.67 -27.61 17.96
C LYS A 3 3.08 -28.30 16.66
N ARG A 4 4.03 -27.73 15.92
CA ARG A 4 4.66 -28.36 14.75
C ARG A 4 5.91 -29.11 15.20
N LYS A 5 5.95 -30.42 15.00
CA LYS A 5 7.13 -31.27 15.18
C LYS A 5 7.52 -31.86 13.84
N THR A 6 8.61 -31.37 13.26
CA THR A 6 9.42 -32.11 12.27
C THR A 6 10.85 -31.59 12.33
N ASN A 7 11.74 -32.43 12.86
CA ASN A 7 13.19 -32.30 12.72
C ASN A 7 13.57 -32.82 11.33
N GLY A 8 14.07 -31.95 10.47
CA GLY A 8 14.66 -32.32 9.19
C GLY A 8 15.81 -31.37 8.88
N VAL A 9 17.04 -31.86 8.99
CA VAL A 9 18.25 -31.14 8.59
C VAL A 9 18.27 -31.09 7.06
N ALA A 10 18.13 -29.89 6.50
CA ALA A 10 18.28 -29.68 5.07
C ALA A 10 19.76 -29.93 4.70
N ARG A 11 20.00 -31.00 3.92
CA ARG A 11 21.29 -31.26 3.29
C ARG A 11 21.54 -30.16 2.27
N THR A 12 22.56 -29.34 2.51
CA THR A 12 22.98 -28.26 1.60
C THR A 12 23.35 -28.86 0.25
N ALA A 13 22.54 -28.58 -0.77
CA ALA A 13 22.85 -28.94 -2.15
C ALA A 13 24.16 -28.25 -2.57
N GLY A 14 25.06 -29.04 -3.18
CA GLY A 14 26.35 -28.58 -3.68
C GLY A 14 26.21 -27.34 -4.56
N ARG A 15 27.05 -26.35 -4.29
CA ARG A 15 27.11 -25.09 -5.05
C ARG A 15 27.41 -25.40 -6.52
N SER A 16 26.60 -24.84 -7.41
CA SER A 16 26.70 -25.03 -8.87
C SER A 16 28.08 -24.61 -9.40
N PRO A 17 28.66 -25.33 -10.40
CA PRO A 17 30.00 -25.06 -10.94
C PRO A 17 30.16 -23.67 -11.57
N LEU A 18 29.05 -23.00 -11.90
CA LEU A 18 29.03 -21.61 -12.39
C LEU A 18 29.46 -20.60 -11.32
N LEU A 19 29.19 -20.87 -10.03
CA LEU A 19 29.62 -20.01 -8.92
C LEU A 19 31.12 -20.18 -8.62
N GLN A 20 31.72 -21.33 -8.95
CA GLN A 20 33.17 -21.54 -8.84
C GLN A 20 33.95 -20.83 -9.95
N ALA A 21 33.42 -20.79 -11.19
CA ALA A 21 34.08 -20.09 -12.30
C ALA A 21 34.19 -18.56 -12.09
N VAL A 22 33.31 -17.97 -11.27
CA VAL A 22 33.32 -16.54 -10.93
C VAL A 22 34.26 -16.22 -9.77
N THR A 23 34.59 -17.19 -8.90
CA THR A 23 35.43 -16.94 -7.71
C THR A 23 36.94 -17.05 -7.97
N GLU A 24 37.37 -17.65 -9.09
CA GLU A 24 38.80 -17.88 -9.38
C GLU A 24 39.48 -16.77 -10.18
N LYS A 25 38.74 -15.84 -10.79
CA LYS A 25 39.33 -14.70 -11.50
C LYS A 25 39.51 -13.52 -10.55
N SER A 26 40.76 -13.15 -10.28
CA SER A 26 41.09 -11.86 -9.67
C SER A 26 40.55 -10.75 -10.56
N VAL A 27 39.61 -9.97 -10.04
CA VAL A 27 38.99 -8.88 -10.79
C VAL A 27 39.92 -7.67 -10.73
N ASP A 28 40.63 -7.40 -11.82
CA ASP A 28 41.41 -6.17 -11.97
C ASP A 28 40.49 -4.94 -12.01
N ARG A 29 40.94 -3.79 -11.46
CA ARG A 29 40.13 -2.54 -11.39
C ARG A 29 39.61 -2.13 -12.76
N ARG A 30 40.41 -2.34 -13.81
CA ARG A 30 40.02 -2.02 -15.20
C ARG A 30 38.95 -2.97 -15.74
N SER A 31 39.02 -4.25 -15.41
CA SER A 31 37.99 -5.24 -15.76
C SER A 31 36.71 -5.02 -14.97
N PHE A 32 36.79 -4.59 -13.71
CA PHE A 32 35.64 -4.18 -12.92
C PHE A 32 34.93 -2.98 -13.56
N LEU A 33 35.65 -1.89 -13.85
CA LEU A 33 35.08 -0.69 -14.44
C LEU A 33 34.49 -0.93 -15.85
N ARG A 34 35.11 -1.81 -16.65
CA ARG A 34 34.55 -2.21 -17.96
C ARG A 34 33.30 -3.07 -17.81
N GLY A 35 33.29 -4.00 -16.85
CA GLY A 35 32.14 -4.86 -16.58
C GLY A 35 30.95 -4.08 -16.02
N THR A 36 31.18 -3.15 -15.10
CA THR A 36 30.11 -2.31 -14.52
C THR A 36 29.58 -1.29 -15.53
N GLY A 37 30.44 -0.71 -16.38
CA GLY A 37 30.00 0.20 -17.45
C GLY A 37 29.07 -0.45 -18.47
N LEU A 38 29.34 -1.70 -18.86
CA LEU A 38 28.47 -2.47 -19.77
C LEU A 38 27.17 -2.92 -19.08
N ALA A 39 27.22 -3.30 -17.80
CA ALA A 39 26.02 -3.68 -17.05
C ALA A 39 25.06 -2.49 -16.85
N ILE A 40 25.59 -1.32 -16.48
CA ILE A 40 24.81 -0.09 -16.31
C ILE A 40 24.31 0.42 -17.67
N GLY A 41 25.15 0.43 -18.70
CA GLY A 41 24.76 0.84 -20.06
C GLY A 41 23.75 -0.09 -20.74
N GLY A 42 23.78 -1.40 -20.44
CA GLY A 42 22.78 -2.36 -20.93
C GLY A 42 21.42 -2.19 -20.26
N LEU A 43 21.40 -1.85 -18.96
CA LEU A 43 20.16 -1.55 -18.24
C LEU A 43 19.53 -0.22 -18.67
N THR A 44 20.32 0.82 -18.98
CA THR A 44 19.78 2.07 -19.52
C THR A 44 19.26 1.91 -20.95
N ALA A 45 19.84 1.03 -21.77
CA ALA A 45 19.31 0.72 -23.10
C ALA A 45 17.91 0.06 -23.04
N LEU A 46 17.66 -0.79 -22.04
CA LEU A 46 16.32 -1.34 -21.78
C LEU A 46 15.35 -0.31 -21.16
N GLY A 47 15.86 0.73 -20.51
CA GLY A 47 15.06 1.85 -20.00
C GLY A 47 14.68 2.90 -21.06
N MET A 48 15.47 3.02 -22.14
CA MET A 48 15.22 3.96 -23.24
C MET A 48 14.31 3.40 -24.35
N THR A 49 14.13 2.08 -24.42
CA THR A 49 12.99 1.49 -25.15
C THR A 49 11.72 1.75 -24.33
N GLY A 50 11.16 2.96 -24.49
CA GLY A 50 9.96 3.49 -23.84
C GLY A 50 9.20 2.46 -23.03
N GLY A 51 9.52 2.39 -21.74
CA GLY A 51 8.78 1.58 -20.78
C GLY A 51 7.30 1.84 -20.98
N THR A 52 6.57 0.77 -21.30
CA THR A 52 5.13 0.79 -21.57
C THR A 52 4.37 1.05 -20.28
N VAL A 53 4.53 2.26 -19.73
CA VAL A 53 3.58 2.79 -18.76
C VAL A 53 2.31 3.06 -19.58
N THR A 54 1.50 2.02 -19.73
CA THR A 54 0.14 2.16 -20.20
C THR A 54 -0.52 3.19 -19.30
N ARG A 55 -1.11 4.23 -19.89
CA ARG A 55 -1.95 5.16 -19.13
C ARG A 55 -2.98 4.29 -18.41
N ALA A 56 -2.93 4.30 -17.08
CA ALA A 56 -3.94 3.63 -16.29
C ALA A 56 -5.27 4.25 -16.67
N HIS A 57 -6.13 3.47 -17.32
CA HIS A 57 -7.51 3.87 -17.53
C HIS A 57 -8.12 3.94 -16.14
N ALA A 58 -8.40 5.15 -15.66
CA ALA A 58 -9.20 5.32 -14.46
C ALA A 58 -10.49 4.53 -14.70
N GLN A 59 -10.79 3.59 -13.80
CA GLN A 59 -12.08 2.90 -13.83
C GLN A 59 -13.14 3.98 -13.84
N ALA A 60 -14.06 3.90 -14.80
CA ALA A 60 -15.12 4.90 -14.94
C ALA A 60 -15.75 5.09 -13.56
N ALA A 61 -15.70 6.34 -13.05
CA ALA A 61 -16.37 6.71 -11.82
C ALA A 61 -17.80 6.17 -11.92
N VAL A 62 -18.23 5.47 -10.88
CA VAL A 62 -19.55 4.84 -10.86
C VAL A 62 -20.56 5.89 -11.31
N ALA A 63 -21.26 5.65 -12.43
CA ALA A 63 -22.15 6.61 -13.10
C ALA A 63 -23.45 6.86 -12.32
N ARG A 64 -23.40 6.73 -11.00
CA ARG A 64 -24.48 6.95 -10.05
C ARG A 64 -24.19 8.25 -9.32
N ALA A 65 -25.22 9.05 -9.07
CA ALA A 65 -25.08 10.29 -8.32
C ALA A 65 -24.61 9.96 -6.90
N VAL A 66 -23.32 10.18 -6.64
CA VAL A 66 -22.73 10.10 -5.30
C VAL A 66 -22.79 11.50 -4.71
N ASP A 67 -23.51 11.65 -3.61
CA ASP A 67 -23.60 12.91 -2.89
C ASP A 67 -22.34 13.12 -2.06
N THR A 68 -21.84 14.35 -2.08
CA THR A 68 -20.66 14.75 -1.31
C THR A 68 -21.11 15.55 -0.09
N VAL A 69 -20.94 14.99 1.11
CA VAL A 69 -21.36 15.60 2.38
C VAL A 69 -20.15 15.92 3.24
N LYS A 70 -20.00 17.19 3.63
CA LYS A 70 -18.92 17.60 4.55
C LYS A 70 -19.26 17.20 5.99
N SER A 71 -18.32 16.55 6.65
CA SER A 71 -18.41 16.06 8.04
C SER A 71 -17.09 16.27 8.78
N VAL A 72 -17.04 15.86 10.05
CA VAL A 72 -15.90 16.03 10.95
C VAL A 72 -15.46 14.66 11.49
N CYS A 73 -14.16 14.40 11.45
CA CYS A 73 -13.57 13.20 12.03
C CYS A 73 -13.62 13.24 13.56
N THR A 74 -14.24 12.25 14.18
CA THR A 74 -14.43 12.15 15.65
C THR A 74 -13.39 11.27 16.35
N HIS A 75 -12.36 10.80 15.63
CA HIS A 75 -11.42 9.82 16.17
C HIS A 75 -10.43 10.42 17.19
N CYS A 76 -10.09 11.70 17.07
CA CYS A 76 -9.24 12.42 18.01
C CYS A 76 -9.72 13.87 18.15
N SER A 77 -9.07 14.63 19.05
CA SER A 77 -9.43 16.02 19.36
C SER A 77 -9.14 17.03 18.24
N VAL A 78 -8.45 16.63 17.17
CA VAL A 78 -8.10 17.55 16.06
C VAL A 78 -9.34 17.93 15.24
N GLY A 79 -10.31 17.03 15.10
CA GLY A 79 -11.54 17.32 14.35
C GLY A 79 -11.30 17.60 12.86
N CYS A 80 -10.47 16.80 12.19
CA CYS A 80 -10.18 16.99 10.76
C CYS A 80 -11.45 16.94 9.90
N THR A 81 -11.54 17.80 8.88
CA THR A 81 -12.65 17.79 7.93
C THR A 81 -12.58 16.56 7.04
N VAL A 82 -13.73 15.90 6.90
CA VAL A 82 -13.93 14.72 6.05
C VAL A 82 -15.00 15.06 5.02
N ILE A 83 -14.73 14.72 3.78
CA ILE A 83 -15.67 14.83 2.67
C ILE A 83 -16.21 13.43 2.43
N ALA A 84 -17.41 13.16 2.95
CA ALA A 84 -18.06 11.86 2.85
C ALA A 84 -18.75 11.70 1.50
N GLU A 85 -18.48 10.60 0.83
CA GLU A 85 -19.20 10.15 -0.35
C GLU A 85 -20.35 9.26 0.10
N VAL A 86 -21.58 9.66 -0.27
CA VAL A 86 -22.83 9.03 0.15
C VAL A 86 -23.60 8.56 -1.09
N ASP A 87 -24.01 7.30 -1.10
CA ASP A 87 -24.90 6.75 -2.13
C ASP A 87 -26.14 6.13 -1.46
N ASN A 88 -27.34 6.54 -1.90
CA ASN A 88 -28.63 6.15 -1.32
C ASN A 88 -28.67 6.29 0.22
N GLY A 89 -28.05 7.34 0.77
CA GLY A 89 -27.98 7.59 2.21
C GLY A 89 -26.97 6.73 2.98
N VAL A 90 -26.18 5.91 2.29
CA VAL A 90 -25.12 5.08 2.88
C VAL A 90 -23.76 5.73 2.63
N TRP A 91 -22.97 5.90 3.68
CA TRP A 91 -21.60 6.41 3.56
C TRP A 91 -20.70 5.33 2.94
N ILE A 92 -20.26 5.54 1.70
CA ILE A 92 -19.47 4.57 0.92
C ILE A 92 -17.97 4.89 0.90
N GLY A 93 -17.61 6.17 0.82
CA GLY A 93 -16.23 6.62 0.62
C GLY A 93 -15.95 7.90 1.39
N GLN A 94 -14.67 8.25 1.53
CA GLN A 94 -14.31 9.51 2.17
C GLN A 94 -12.96 10.02 1.67
N GLU A 95 -12.91 11.32 1.43
CA GLU A 95 -11.69 12.04 1.08
C GLU A 95 -11.44 13.18 2.09
N PRO A 96 -10.19 13.64 2.26
CA PRO A 96 -9.90 14.77 3.10
C PRO A 96 -10.38 16.08 2.46
N GLY A 97 -10.87 17.00 3.28
CA GLY A 97 -11.16 18.36 2.83
C GLY A 97 -9.87 19.14 2.56
N TYR A 98 -9.62 19.51 1.30
CA TYR A 98 -8.50 20.38 0.92
C TYR A 98 -8.67 21.82 1.40
N ASP A 99 -9.92 22.25 1.57
CA ASP A 99 -10.31 23.58 2.05
C ASP A 99 -10.25 23.72 3.59
N SER A 100 -9.91 22.64 4.28
CA SER A 100 -9.95 22.58 5.74
C SER A 100 -8.68 23.16 6.38
N PRO A 101 -8.80 24.09 7.34
CA PRO A 101 -7.65 24.67 8.02
C PRO A 101 -6.89 23.65 8.90
N PHE A 102 -7.52 22.52 9.24
CA PHE A 102 -6.93 21.53 10.14
C PHE A 102 -6.11 20.47 9.41
N ASN A 103 -6.57 20.03 8.24
CA ASN A 103 -5.95 18.91 7.55
C ASN A 103 -5.53 19.19 6.11
N LEU A 104 -5.93 20.30 5.49
CA LEU A 104 -5.41 20.77 4.19
C LEU A 104 -5.28 19.65 3.14
N GLY A 105 -6.24 18.73 3.08
CA GLY A 105 -6.20 17.59 2.13
C GLY A 105 -5.43 16.36 2.60
N ALA A 106 -5.10 16.26 3.89
CA ALA A 106 -4.44 15.10 4.48
C ALA A 106 -5.36 14.29 5.41
N HIS A 107 -5.10 12.99 5.48
CA HIS A 107 -5.66 12.09 6.48
C HIS A 107 -4.57 11.27 7.15
N CYS A 108 -4.67 11.11 8.46
CA CYS A 108 -3.94 10.05 9.15
C CYS A 108 -4.69 8.72 8.99
N ALA A 109 -4.04 7.59 9.30
CA ALA A 109 -4.65 6.27 9.20
C ALA A 109 -5.97 6.13 9.97
N LYS A 110 -6.07 6.81 11.13
CA LYS A 110 -7.29 6.85 11.96
C LYS A 110 -8.42 7.62 11.29
N GLY A 111 -8.09 8.75 10.66
CA GLY A 111 -9.04 9.59 9.94
C GLY A 111 -9.55 8.91 8.67
N ALA A 112 -8.66 8.24 7.93
CA ALA A 112 -9.02 7.47 6.74
C ALA A 112 -9.97 6.29 7.05
N ALA A 113 -9.96 5.79 8.28
CA ALA A 113 -10.82 4.71 8.73
C ALA A 113 -12.07 5.19 9.53
N VAL A 114 -12.37 6.49 9.57
CA VAL A 114 -13.45 7.00 10.45
C VAL A 114 -14.84 6.47 10.07
N ARG A 115 -15.07 6.17 8.79
CA ARG A 115 -16.29 5.50 8.30
C ARG A 115 -16.59 4.17 9.04
N GLU A 116 -15.56 3.44 9.47
CA GLU A 116 -15.74 2.16 10.18
C GLU A 116 -16.44 2.31 11.52
N HIS A 117 -16.50 3.52 12.11
CA HIS A 117 -17.30 3.75 13.31
C HIS A 117 -18.81 3.66 13.05
N ALA A 118 -19.27 4.00 11.84
CA ALA A 118 -20.68 3.91 11.46
C ALA A 118 -21.07 2.50 10.99
N HIS A 119 -20.16 1.80 10.31
CA HIS A 119 -20.39 0.53 9.63
C HIS A 119 -19.80 -0.70 10.34
N GLY A 120 -19.02 -0.52 11.40
CA GLY A 120 -18.29 -1.60 12.05
C GLY A 120 -19.19 -2.71 12.57
N GLU A 121 -18.76 -3.96 12.37
CA GLU A 121 -19.49 -5.17 12.79
C GLU A 121 -19.80 -5.20 14.29
N ARG A 122 -18.95 -4.56 15.10
CA ARG A 122 -19.08 -4.49 16.57
C ARG A 122 -19.86 -3.27 17.07
N ARG A 123 -20.46 -2.48 16.18
CA ARG A 123 -21.22 -1.28 16.57
C ARG A 123 -22.52 -1.70 17.28
N LEU A 124 -22.74 -1.14 18.46
CA LEU A 124 -23.99 -1.31 19.20
C LEU A 124 -25.14 -0.64 18.42
N LYS A 125 -26.18 -1.43 18.12
CA LYS A 125 -27.37 -0.97 17.39
C LYS A 125 -28.54 -0.62 18.32
N TYR A 126 -28.53 -1.16 19.53
CA TYR A 126 -29.60 -1.01 20.51
C TYR A 126 -29.02 -0.70 21.90
N PRO A 127 -29.78 0.02 22.75
CA PRO A 127 -29.43 0.17 24.16
C PRO A 127 -29.29 -1.19 24.85
N MET A 128 -28.28 -1.34 25.69
CA MET A 128 -28.00 -2.57 26.44
C MET A 128 -28.12 -2.29 27.95
N LYS A 129 -28.71 -3.22 28.70
CA LYS A 129 -28.74 -3.21 30.16
C LYS A 129 -27.85 -4.33 30.67
N LYS A 130 -27.07 -4.08 31.71
CA LYS A 130 -26.31 -5.13 32.40
C LYS A 130 -27.29 -6.00 33.20
N GLU A 131 -27.23 -7.32 33.00
CA GLU A 131 -27.95 -8.31 33.83
C GLU A 131 -26.96 -8.96 34.79
N GLY A 132 -27.32 -9.02 36.08
CA GLY A 132 -26.46 -9.39 37.22
C GLY A 132 -26.40 -8.28 38.25
#